data_AF-A0A9W3DGN6-F1
#
_entry.id   AF-A0A9W3DGN6-F1
#
_cell.length_a   1.000
_cell.length_b   1.000
_cell.length_c   1.000
_cell.angle_alpha   90.00
_cell.angle_beta   90.00
_cell.angle_gamma   90.00
#
_symmetry.space_group_name_H-M   'P 1'
#
loop_
_entity.id
_entity.type
_entity.pdbx_description
1 polymer ?
#
loop_
_entity_poly.entity_id
_entity_poly.type
_entity_poly.pdbx_seq_one_letter_code
_entity_poly.pdbx_strand_id
1 'polypeptide(L)'
;MTMTMVVWNMDDYPIPDAAGIEDDLGFIRTNIQQVVHRKGFHGWMEIDAYCKRINSDVEEKLSNAGIIYLPSCTRTYMFSGVNKAAPMDMTSILIHSALTNTESCVPLCFVVIAKAKPEGELDRVLKCLESRGHGILLIDPTAITGSFFSVESLLACARVLRPPPPRTDLSQGQEEVEEEDAYKIVDFLEPIRPVKEDRTGVFWDAEDFPFPPFSTPDEIYGKIESALLKRRYTNKPSIWVYLDDDKKGTWRGDVLIGDKKWWASRIYFLPGGGDKAARRIRMANDLLFWIKDSCPYTSTFQSYSILFSDQFKDDAEYAELLNSLALTEACNILSVIPTQDIIIEPESDPEWPGLLIDGGSWLGRWD
;
A
#
# COMPACT_ATOMS: atom_id res chain seq x y z
N MET A 1 -10.56 -21.85 7.76
CA MET A 1 -10.59 -22.13 6.31
C MET A 1 -9.69 -21.11 5.64
N THR A 2 -8.75 -21.49 4.77
CA THR A 2 -7.90 -20.51 4.07
C THR A 2 -8.74 -19.76 3.04
N MET A 3 -8.61 -18.44 2.99
CA MET A 3 -9.29 -17.58 2.02
C MET A 3 -8.34 -17.26 0.86
N THR A 4 -8.82 -17.46 -0.36
CA THR A 4 -8.12 -17.12 -1.60
C THR A 4 -8.85 -15.97 -2.28
N MET A 5 -8.18 -14.84 -2.41
CA MET A 5 -8.67 -13.67 -3.13
C MET A 5 -8.03 -13.65 -4.51
N VAL A 6 -8.84 -13.74 -5.56
CA VAL A 6 -8.38 -13.58 -6.94
C VAL A 6 -8.65 -12.15 -7.38
N VAL A 7 -7.61 -11.38 -7.69
CA VAL A 7 -7.74 -10.03 -8.26
C VAL A 7 -7.34 -10.07 -9.73
N TRP A 8 -8.31 -9.83 -10.59
CA TRP A 8 -8.15 -9.79 -12.04
C TRP A 8 -8.15 -8.36 -12.55
N ASN A 9 -6.99 -7.89 -13.03
CA ASN A 9 -6.87 -6.60 -13.69
C ASN A 9 -7.42 -6.66 -15.12
N MET A 10 -8.67 -6.23 -15.29
CA MET A 10 -9.33 -6.12 -16.58
C MET A 10 -8.84 -4.94 -17.42
N ASP A 11 -8.18 -3.93 -16.83
CA ASP A 11 -7.53 -2.87 -17.61
C ASP A 11 -6.34 -3.44 -18.40
N ASP A 12 -5.61 -4.40 -17.82
CA ASP A 12 -4.53 -5.13 -18.51
C ASP A 12 -5.09 -6.23 -19.43
N TYR A 13 -6.09 -6.97 -18.94
CA TYR A 13 -6.63 -8.17 -19.59
C TYR A 13 -8.15 -8.15 -19.60
N PRO A 14 -8.78 -7.41 -20.53
CA PRO A 14 -10.24 -7.31 -20.60
C PRO A 14 -10.89 -8.64 -21.01
N ILE A 15 -12.21 -8.69 -20.87
CA ILE A 15 -13.02 -9.79 -21.40
C ILE A 15 -12.81 -9.84 -22.93
N PRO A 16 -12.54 -11.01 -23.54
CA PRO A 16 -12.35 -11.10 -24.98
C PRO A 16 -13.60 -10.68 -25.77
N ASP A 17 -13.45 -9.79 -26.76
CA ASP A 17 -14.56 -9.26 -27.59
C ASP A 17 -15.26 -10.31 -28.48
N ALA A 18 -14.70 -11.53 -28.60
CA ALA A 18 -15.04 -12.46 -29.67
C ALA A 18 -16.12 -13.52 -29.35
N ALA A 19 -16.85 -13.41 -28.24
CA ALA A 19 -17.84 -14.45 -27.91
C ALA A 19 -19.04 -13.91 -27.10
N GLY A 20 -20.16 -14.61 -27.21
CA GLY A 20 -21.44 -14.25 -26.58
C GLY A 20 -21.30 -14.16 -25.06
N ILE A 21 -21.25 -12.93 -24.56
CA ILE A 21 -20.70 -12.50 -23.27
C ILE A 21 -21.33 -13.19 -22.03
N GLU A 22 -22.51 -13.80 -22.14
CA GLU A 22 -23.20 -14.40 -20.98
C GLU A 22 -22.73 -15.81 -20.63
N ASP A 23 -22.51 -16.69 -21.61
CA ASP A 23 -22.05 -18.05 -21.33
C ASP A 23 -20.55 -18.08 -20.93
N ASP A 24 -19.76 -17.11 -21.40
CA ASP A 24 -18.30 -17.13 -21.26
C ASP A 24 -17.75 -16.71 -19.91
N LEU A 25 -18.39 -15.79 -19.17
CA LEU A 25 -17.89 -15.36 -17.85
C LEU A 25 -17.99 -16.48 -16.80
N GLY A 26 -19.03 -17.31 -16.89
CA GLY A 26 -19.16 -18.53 -16.08
C GLY A 26 -18.04 -19.53 -16.39
N PHE A 27 -17.68 -19.69 -17.68
CA PHE A 27 -16.53 -20.50 -18.09
C PHE A 27 -15.20 -19.91 -17.62
N ILE A 28 -14.99 -18.60 -17.77
CA ILE A 28 -13.78 -17.89 -17.30
C ILE A 28 -13.60 -18.11 -15.79
N ARG A 29 -14.65 -17.86 -15.00
CA ARG A 29 -14.65 -18.11 -13.55
C ARG A 29 -14.28 -19.56 -13.24
N THR A 30 -14.91 -20.52 -13.90
CA THR A 30 -14.64 -21.94 -13.69
C THR A 30 -13.20 -22.30 -14.05
N ASN A 31 -12.66 -21.76 -15.15
CA ASN A 31 -11.30 -22.01 -15.58
C ASN A 31 -10.27 -21.41 -14.61
N ILE A 32 -10.50 -20.18 -14.13
CA ILE A 32 -9.69 -19.56 -13.08
C ILE A 32 -9.68 -20.44 -11.83
N GLN A 33 -10.86 -20.89 -11.36
CA GLN A 33 -10.97 -21.77 -10.19
C GLN A 33 -10.18 -23.07 -10.36
N GLN A 34 -10.27 -23.70 -11.53
CA GLN A 34 -9.52 -24.92 -11.83
C GLN A 34 -8.01 -24.68 -11.81
N VAL A 35 -7.53 -23.58 -12.39
CA VAL A 35 -6.10 -23.22 -12.42
C VAL A 35 -5.58 -22.99 -11.00
N VAL A 36 -6.30 -22.20 -10.21
CA VAL A 36 -5.97 -21.89 -8.82
C VAL A 36 -5.90 -23.17 -7.98
N HIS A 37 -6.91 -24.05 -8.10
CA HIS A 37 -6.91 -25.35 -7.43
C HIS A 37 -5.73 -26.23 -7.86
N ARG A 38 -5.42 -26.31 -9.17
CA ARG A 38 -4.30 -27.09 -9.70
C ARG A 38 -2.93 -26.56 -9.23
N LYS A 39 -2.82 -25.28 -8.87
CA LYS A 39 -1.60 -24.67 -8.29
C LYS A 39 -1.52 -24.82 -6.77
N GLY A 40 -2.46 -25.52 -6.14
CA GLY A 40 -2.44 -25.84 -4.71
C GLY A 40 -3.12 -24.80 -3.81
N PHE A 41 -3.76 -23.80 -4.40
CA PHE A 41 -4.51 -22.77 -3.68
C PHE A 41 -5.94 -23.26 -3.47
N HIS A 42 -6.29 -23.56 -2.22
CA HIS A 42 -7.54 -24.19 -1.84
C HIS A 42 -8.27 -23.38 -0.75
N GLY A 43 -9.58 -23.54 -0.68
CA GLY A 43 -10.41 -22.95 0.37
C GLY A 43 -11.54 -22.11 -0.20
N TRP A 44 -11.99 -21.12 0.57
CA TRP A 44 -12.99 -20.17 0.09
C TRP A 44 -12.33 -19.28 -0.97
N MET A 45 -12.98 -19.09 -2.11
CA MET A 45 -12.44 -18.31 -3.21
C MET A 45 -13.39 -17.19 -3.58
N GLU A 46 -12.86 -15.98 -3.56
CA GLU A 46 -13.50 -14.78 -4.07
C GLU A 46 -12.77 -14.36 -5.36
N ILE A 47 -13.52 -13.96 -6.37
CA ILE A 47 -12.95 -13.50 -7.64
C ILE A 47 -13.44 -12.08 -7.90
N ASP A 48 -12.46 -11.20 -7.96
CA ASP A 48 -12.59 -9.77 -7.98
C ASP A 48 -12.01 -9.23 -9.28
N ALA A 49 -12.88 -8.66 -10.11
CA ALA A 49 -12.53 -7.93 -11.30
C ALA A 49 -12.21 -6.48 -10.96
N TYR A 50 -10.96 -6.09 -11.18
CA TYR A 50 -10.49 -4.72 -11.11
C TYR A 50 -10.53 -4.07 -12.50
N CYS A 51 -11.23 -2.95 -12.61
CA CYS A 51 -11.21 -2.10 -13.79
C CYS A 51 -11.51 -0.66 -13.34
N LYS A 52 -10.76 0.33 -13.85
CA LYS A 52 -11.01 1.74 -13.46
C LYS A 52 -12.41 2.20 -13.84
N ARG A 53 -12.93 1.73 -14.98
CA ARG A 53 -14.27 2.09 -15.47
C ARG A 53 -14.86 0.94 -16.24
N ILE A 54 -16.07 0.56 -15.86
CA ILE A 54 -16.83 -0.46 -16.56
C ILE A 54 -18.22 0.06 -16.90
N ASN A 55 -18.82 -0.47 -17.97
CA ASN A 55 -20.21 -0.18 -18.31
C ASN A 55 -21.15 -1.01 -17.43
N SER A 56 -22.34 -0.49 -17.12
CA SER A 56 -23.35 -1.16 -16.28
C SER A 56 -23.66 -2.58 -16.72
N ASP A 57 -23.77 -2.79 -18.04
CA ASP A 57 -24.12 -4.09 -18.61
C ASP A 57 -23.03 -5.15 -18.36
N VAL A 58 -21.77 -4.73 -18.24
CA VAL A 58 -20.66 -5.63 -17.94
C VAL A 58 -20.59 -5.89 -16.43
N GLU A 59 -20.85 -4.88 -15.60
CA GLU A 59 -20.95 -5.05 -14.14
C GLU A 59 -22.06 -6.05 -13.77
N GLU A 60 -23.25 -5.94 -14.39
CA GLU A 60 -24.35 -6.89 -14.19
C GLU A 60 -23.94 -8.31 -14.59
N LYS A 61 -23.24 -8.46 -15.70
CA LYS A 61 -22.76 -9.77 -16.17
C LYS A 61 -21.69 -10.39 -15.27
N LEU A 62 -20.77 -9.58 -14.75
CA LEU A 62 -19.81 -10.03 -13.74
C LEU A 62 -20.55 -10.55 -12.49
N SER A 63 -21.51 -9.77 -12.00
CA SER A 63 -22.35 -10.14 -10.85
C SER A 63 -23.11 -11.44 -11.09
N ASN A 64 -23.76 -11.59 -12.24
CA ASN A 64 -24.47 -12.82 -12.63
C ASN A 64 -23.53 -14.04 -12.73
N ALA A 65 -22.27 -13.84 -13.11
CA ALA A 65 -21.25 -14.88 -13.12
C ALA A 65 -20.65 -15.16 -11.73
N GLY A 66 -21.01 -14.41 -10.68
CA GLY A 66 -20.40 -14.50 -9.36
C GLY A 66 -18.95 -14.03 -9.33
N ILE A 67 -18.64 -13.02 -10.14
CA ILE A 67 -17.41 -12.24 -10.14
C ILE A 67 -17.75 -10.85 -9.61
N ILE A 68 -16.98 -10.39 -8.65
CA ILE A 68 -17.22 -9.14 -7.95
C ILE A 68 -16.48 -8.00 -8.64
N TYR A 69 -17.13 -6.86 -8.87
CA TYR A 69 -16.47 -5.67 -9.40
C TYR A 69 -15.88 -4.83 -8.27
N LEU A 70 -14.55 -4.64 -8.25
CA LEU A 70 -13.84 -4.10 -7.09
C LEU A 70 -14.18 -2.67 -6.71
N PRO A 71 -14.35 -1.71 -7.64
CA PRO A 71 -14.83 -0.37 -7.27
C PRO A 71 -16.17 -0.43 -6.53
N SER A 72 -17.04 -1.40 -6.82
CA SER A 72 -18.29 -1.60 -6.08
C SER A 72 -18.09 -2.26 -4.71
N CYS A 73 -17.04 -3.06 -4.51
CA CYS A 73 -16.73 -3.74 -3.25
C CYS A 73 -15.77 -3.00 -2.31
N THR A 74 -15.05 -1.98 -2.78
CA THR A 74 -14.35 -1.06 -1.88
C THR A 74 -15.31 -0.41 -0.87
N ARG A 75 -16.60 -0.24 -1.23
CA ARG A 75 -17.68 0.14 -0.29
C ARG A 75 -17.93 -0.84 0.86
N THR A 76 -17.63 -2.12 0.67
CA THR A 76 -17.81 -3.16 1.69
C THR A 76 -16.53 -3.38 2.51
N TYR A 77 -15.36 -3.22 1.88
CA TYR A 77 -14.07 -3.29 2.55
C TYR A 77 -13.78 -2.06 3.42
N MET A 78 -14.26 -0.87 3.03
CA MET A 78 -14.14 0.35 3.83
C MET A 78 -15.35 0.47 4.77
N PHE A 79 -15.12 0.63 6.07
CA PHE A 79 -16.18 0.78 7.11
C PHE A 79 -17.03 2.07 6.96
N SER A 80 -16.82 2.87 5.91
CA SER A 80 -17.55 4.10 5.64
C SER A 80 -18.87 3.82 4.92
N GLY A 81 -19.99 4.17 5.55
CA GLY A 81 -21.33 4.15 4.95
C GLY A 81 -21.56 5.22 3.85
N VAL A 82 -20.55 5.54 3.05
CA VAL A 82 -20.61 6.56 1.99
C VAL A 82 -20.81 5.89 0.64
N ASN A 83 -21.83 6.34 -0.10
CA ASN A 83 -22.35 5.67 -1.30
C ASN A 83 -21.52 5.88 -2.59
N LYS A 84 -20.23 6.26 -2.52
CA LYS A 84 -19.42 6.53 -3.71
C LYS A 84 -18.25 5.57 -3.82
N ALA A 85 -18.51 4.45 -4.49
CA ALA A 85 -17.49 3.59 -5.08
C ALA A 85 -16.58 4.39 -6.01
N ALA A 86 -15.31 4.53 -5.66
CA ALA A 86 -14.30 5.11 -6.54
C ALA A 86 -13.07 4.18 -6.64
N PRO A 87 -12.52 3.98 -7.85
CA PRO A 87 -11.52 2.94 -8.12
C PRO A 87 -10.13 3.27 -7.59
N MET A 88 -9.84 2.87 -6.35
CA MET A 88 -8.47 2.84 -5.79
C MET A 88 -7.53 1.96 -6.63
N ASP A 89 -6.23 2.29 -6.68
CA ASP A 89 -5.25 1.43 -7.35
C ASP A 89 -5.29 -0.02 -6.84
N MET A 90 -5.17 -0.98 -7.76
CA MET A 90 -5.23 -2.41 -7.45
C MET A 90 -4.22 -2.83 -6.38
N THR A 91 -3.04 -2.22 -6.35
CA THR A 91 -2.00 -2.55 -5.36
C THR A 91 -2.42 -2.17 -3.95
N SER A 92 -3.04 -1.00 -3.77
CA SER A 92 -3.60 -0.57 -2.49
C SER A 92 -4.73 -1.50 -2.02
N ILE A 93 -5.57 -1.99 -2.93
CA ILE A 93 -6.62 -2.97 -2.62
C ILE A 93 -6.02 -4.26 -2.06
N LEU A 94 -4.97 -4.80 -2.69
CA LEU A 94 -4.30 -6.02 -2.21
C LEU A 94 -3.78 -5.86 -0.77
N ILE A 95 -3.16 -4.72 -0.46
CA ILE A 95 -2.62 -4.45 0.88
C ILE A 95 -3.76 -4.23 1.88
N HIS A 96 -4.79 -3.49 1.49
CA HIS A 96 -5.96 -3.26 2.33
C HIS A 96 -6.69 -4.56 2.69
N SER A 97 -6.84 -5.50 1.75
CA SER A 97 -7.39 -6.83 2.05
C SER A 97 -6.52 -7.62 3.02
N ALA A 98 -5.20 -7.47 2.95
CA ALA A 98 -4.27 -8.06 3.92
C ALA A 98 -4.37 -7.41 5.32
N LEU A 99 -4.80 -6.15 5.39
CA LEU A 99 -5.04 -5.41 6.64
C LEU A 99 -6.35 -5.84 7.33
N THR A 100 -7.46 -5.89 6.60
CA THR A 100 -8.82 -6.02 7.18
C THR A 100 -9.28 -7.45 7.45
N ASN A 101 -8.51 -8.48 7.09
CA ASN A 101 -8.82 -9.86 7.43
C ASN A 101 -8.46 -10.18 8.91
N THR A 102 -9.16 -9.50 9.81
CA THR A 102 -8.83 -9.35 11.25
C THR A 102 -9.28 -10.50 12.13
N GLU A 103 -10.17 -11.38 11.67
CA GLU A 103 -10.70 -12.45 12.52
C GLU A 103 -9.72 -13.60 12.76
N SER A 104 -8.57 -13.66 12.08
CA SER A 104 -7.69 -14.83 12.22
C SER A 104 -6.18 -14.58 12.25
N CYS A 105 -5.65 -13.38 11.95
CA CYS A 105 -4.20 -13.18 11.74
C CYS A 105 -3.57 -14.20 10.74
N VAL A 106 -4.40 -14.88 9.94
CA VAL A 106 -3.95 -15.93 9.02
C VAL A 106 -3.56 -15.26 7.71
N PRO A 107 -2.36 -15.53 7.17
CA PRO A 107 -1.98 -14.99 5.89
C PRO A 107 -2.97 -15.41 4.78
N LEU A 108 -3.48 -14.41 4.06
CA LEU A 108 -4.29 -14.61 2.86
C LEU A 108 -3.50 -15.28 1.74
N CYS A 109 -4.26 -15.91 0.84
CA CYS A 109 -3.76 -16.33 -0.46
C CYS A 109 -4.24 -15.35 -1.54
N PHE A 110 -3.31 -14.70 -2.22
CA PHE A 110 -3.58 -13.82 -3.34
C PHE A 110 -3.30 -14.54 -4.66
N VAL A 111 -4.26 -14.46 -5.58
CA VAL A 111 -4.07 -14.82 -6.98
C VAL A 111 -4.24 -13.54 -7.78
N VAL A 112 -3.21 -13.11 -8.50
CA VAL A 112 -3.22 -11.85 -9.24
C VAL A 112 -3.12 -12.15 -10.74
N ILE A 113 -4.14 -11.75 -11.50
CA ILE A 113 -4.16 -11.83 -12.97
C ILE A 113 -3.92 -10.42 -13.49
N ALA A 114 -2.66 -10.06 -13.71
CA ALA A 114 -2.26 -8.70 -14.09
C ALA A 114 -0.88 -8.69 -14.74
N LYS A 115 -0.56 -7.59 -15.42
CA LYS A 115 0.73 -7.40 -16.06
C LYS A 115 1.72 -6.93 -15.00
N ALA A 116 2.62 -7.82 -14.58
CA ALA A 116 3.62 -7.47 -13.58
C ALA A 116 4.91 -7.00 -14.28
N LYS A 117 5.05 -5.68 -14.45
CA LYS A 117 6.33 -5.11 -14.90
C LYS A 117 7.40 -5.39 -13.83
N PRO A 118 8.57 -5.95 -14.19
CA PRO A 118 9.69 -6.05 -13.28
C PRO A 118 10.02 -4.69 -12.67
N GLU A 119 10.27 -4.67 -11.36
CA GLU A 119 10.57 -3.43 -10.59
C GLU A 119 9.44 -2.40 -10.58
N GLY A 120 8.27 -2.73 -11.13
CA GLY A 120 7.07 -1.92 -10.98
C GLY A 120 6.42 -2.08 -9.61
N GLU A 121 5.48 -1.18 -9.30
CA GLU A 121 4.85 -1.13 -7.98
C GLU A 121 4.08 -2.42 -7.63
N LEU A 122 3.41 -3.05 -8.60
CA LEU A 122 2.77 -4.35 -8.37
C LEU A 122 3.79 -5.44 -7.98
N ASP A 123 4.91 -5.54 -8.70
CA ASP A 123 5.97 -6.51 -8.39
C ASP A 123 6.54 -6.27 -6.99
N ARG A 124 6.71 -5.00 -6.59
CA ARG A 124 7.11 -4.63 -5.24
C ARG A 124 6.09 -5.04 -4.18
N VAL A 125 4.82 -4.70 -4.37
CA VAL A 125 3.75 -5.02 -3.40
C VAL A 125 3.59 -6.52 -3.24
N LEU A 126 3.72 -7.31 -4.31
CA LEU A 126 3.73 -8.76 -4.21
C LEU A 126 4.90 -9.27 -3.35
N LYS A 127 6.11 -8.70 -3.50
CA LYS A 127 7.25 -9.05 -2.62
C LYS A 127 7.01 -8.66 -1.16
N CYS A 128 6.40 -7.49 -0.90
CA CYS A 128 6.02 -7.06 0.44
C CYS A 128 4.98 -7.99 1.08
N LEU A 129 3.99 -8.46 0.32
CA LEU A 129 3.01 -9.44 0.82
C LEU A 129 3.67 -10.82 1.03
N GLU A 130 4.59 -11.21 0.16
CA GLU A 130 5.34 -12.46 0.27
C GLU A 130 6.14 -12.52 1.57
N SER A 131 6.84 -11.44 1.91
CA SER A 131 7.65 -11.33 3.14
C SER A 131 6.80 -11.36 4.41
N ARG A 132 5.51 -10.98 4.32
CA ARG A 132 4.51 -11.04 5.41
C ARG A 132 3.79 -12.39 5.51
N GLY A 133 4.20 -13.38 4.71
CA GLY A 133 3.73 -14.75 4.83
C GLY A 133 2.56 -15.12 3.92
N HIS A 134 2.06 -14.21 3.09
CA HIS A 134 0.91 -14.44 2.23
C HIS A 134 1.24 -15.42 1.09
N GLY A 135 0.31 -16.32 0.78
CA GLY A 135 0.43 -17.18 -0.42
C GLY A 135 0.20 -16.32 -1.66
N ILE A 136 1.03 -16.45 -2.69
CA ILE A 136 0.95 -15.61 -3.89
C ILE A 136 1.10 -16.44 -5.18
N LEU A 137 0.09 -16.33 -6.03
CA LEU A 137 0.06 -16.85 -7.39
C LEU A 137 -0.10 -15.68 -8.36
N LEU A 138 0.90 -15.44 -9.21
CA LEU A 138 0.83 -14.46 -10.28
C LEU A 138 0.50 -15.17 -11.60
N ILE A 139 -0.51 -14.70 -12.32
CA ILE A 139 -0.83 -15.13 -13.67
C ILE A 139 -0.54 -13.94 -14.58
N ASP A 140 0.58 -13.99 -15.31
CA ASP A 140 1.00 -12.93 -16.24
C ASP A 140 0.84 -13.39 -17.71
N PRO A 141 -0.18 -12.88 -18.43
CA PRO A 141 -0.51 -13.24 -19.81
C PRO A 141 0.40 -12.67 -20.89
N THR A 142 1.41 -11.85 -20.55
CA THR A 142 2.20 -11.11 -21.55
C THR A 142 2.84 -11.98 -22.64
N ALA A 143 3.02 -13.28 -22.42
CA ALA A 143 3.63 -14.21 -23.37
C ALA A 143 2.64 -14.94 -24.30
N ILE A 144 1.31 -14.80 -24.12
CA ILE A 144 0.32 -15.56 -24.89
C ILE A 144 -0.31 -14.71 -26.00
N THR A 145 -0.37 -15.28 -27.21
CA THR A 145 -1.17 -14.77 -28.33
C THR A 145 -2.36 -15.71 -28.55
N GLY A 146 -3.61 -15.21 -28.42
CA GLY A 146 -4.84 -16.00 -28.63
C GLY A 146 -5.82 -15.98 -27.45
N SER A 147 -6.70 -16.99 -27.35
CA SER A 147 -7.68 -17.09 -26.26
C SER A 147 -7.01 -17.33 -24.91
N PHE A 148 -7.00 -16.30 -24.08
CA PHE A 148 -6.26 -16.25 -22.84
C PHE A 148 -6.89 -17.08 -21.71
N PHE A 149 -8.22 -17.19 -21.67
CA PHE A 149 -8.92 -17.78 -20.51
C PHE A 149 -9.18 -19.29 -20.59
N SER A 150 -8.48 -20.02 -21.47
CA SER A 150 -8.47 -21.48 -21.35
C SER A 150 -7.67 -21.92 -20.13
N VAL A 151 -8.01 -23.07 -19.53
CA VAL A 151 -7.26 -23.62 -18.38
C VAL A 151 -5.78 -23.78 -18.69
N GLU A 152 -5.44 -24.27 -19.88
CA GLU A 152 -4.05 -24.52 -20.28
C GLU A 152 -3.28 -23.22 -20.52
N SER A 153 -3.91 -22.21 -21.13
CA SER A 153 -3.35 -20.87 -21.30
C SER A 153 -3.05 -20.23 -19.93
N LEU A 154 -4.02 -20.25 -19.02
CA LEU A 154 -3.85 -19.69 -17.67
C LEU A 154 -2.76 -20.44 -16.89
N LEU A 155 -2.69 -21.76 -16.98
CA LEU A 155 -1.65 -22.57 -16.32
C LEU A 155 -0.24 -22.25 -16.83
N ALA A 156 -0.09 -22.01 -18.13
CA ALA A 156 1.17 -21.64 -18.75
C ALA A 156 1.69 -20.27 -18.27
N CYS A 157 0.77 -19.35 -17.96
CA CYS A 157 1.08 -18.02 -17.41
C CYS A 157 1.22 -17.97 -15.89
N ALA A 158 0.81 -19.03 -15.20
CA ALA A 158 0.71 -19.06 -13.75
C ALA A 158 2.04 -19.41 -13.07
N ARG A 159 2.62 -18.44 -12.36
CA ARG A 159 3.83 -18.54 -11.54
C ARG A 159 3.49 -18.43 -10.05
N VAL A 160 3.75 -19.49 -9.29
CA VAL A 160 3.67 -19.44 -7.82
C VAL A 160 4.90 -18.67 -7.32
N LEU A 161 4.68 -17.52 -6.68
CA LEU A 161 5.75 -16.77 -6.01
C LEU A 161 5.96 -17.35 -4.61
N ARG A 162 4.86 -17.54 -3.88
CA ARG A 162 4.86 -18.18 -2.56
C ARG A 162 3.70 -19.17 -2.45
N PRO A 163 3.95 -20.43 -2.03
CA PRO A 163 2.86 -21.37 -1.83
C PRO A 163 1.95 -20.93 -0.68
N PRO A 164 0.70 -21.43 -0.62
CA PRO A 164 -0.19 -21.19 0.50
C PRO A 164 0.49 -21.56 1.84
N PRO A 165 0.29 -20.75 2.91
CA PRO A 165 0.88 -21.05 4.20
C PRO A 165 0.38 -22.41 4.74
N PRO A 166 1.24 -23.20 5.41
CA PRO A 166 0.83 -24.46 6.02
C PRO A 166 -0.26 -24.22 7.09
N ARG A 167 -1.18 -25.18 7.22
CA ARG A 167 -2.37 -25.08 8.09
C ARG A 167 -2.07 -25.16 9.60
N THR A 168 -0.82 -25.44 9.96
CA THR A 168 -0.36 -25.67 11.33
C THR A 168 0.99 -25.00 11.50
N ASP A 169 1.00 -23.72 11.84
CA ASP A 169 2.04 -23.08 12.65
C ASP A 169 1.71 -21.60 12.81
N LEU A 170 0.90 -21.30 13.82
CA LEU A 170 0.85 -19.97 14.42
C LEU A 170 1.46 -20.07 15.83
N SER A 171 2.71 -20.51 15.89
CA SER A 171 3.60 -20.19 17.00
C SER A 171 4.76 -19.40 16.43
N GLN A 172 4.62 -18.09 16.36
CA GLN A 172 5.79 -17.23 16.24
C GLN A 172 6.51 -17.28 17.58
N GLY A 173 7.58 -18.08 17.66
CA GLY A 173 8.62 -17.85 18.64
C GLY A 173 9.19 -16.46 18.40
N GLN A 174 9.14 -15.61 19.42
CA GLN A 174 9.95 -14.40 19.45
C GLN A 174 11.41 -14.86 19.60
N GLU A 175 12.10 -15.04 18.48
CA GLU A 175 13.56 -15.06 18.52
C GLU A 175 14.03 -13.62 18.75
N GLU A 176 14.53 -13.35 19.95
CA GLU A 176 15.36 -12.19 20.22
C GLU A 176 16.68 -12.39 19.45
N VAL A 177 16.73 -11.85 18.24
CA VAL A 177 17.95 -11.75 17.44
C VAL A 177 18.71 -10.48 17.87
N GLU A 178 20.02 -10.61 18.05
CA GLU A 178 20.94 -9.57 18.51
C GLU A 178 20.85 -8.24 17.71
N GLU A 179 21.00 -7.13 18.45
CA GLU A 179 21.16 -5.70 18.08
C GLU A 179 21.33 -5.36 16.58
N GLU A 180 20.23 -5.42 15.81
CA GLU A 180 20.03 -4.55 14.65
C GLU A 180 19.03 -3.46 15.05
N ASP A 181 19.28 -2.20 14.63
CA ASP A 181 18.40 -1.06 14.94
C ASP A 181 16.95 -1.38 14.52
N ALA A 182 16.08 -1.67 15.50
CA ALA A 182 14.68 -2.06 15.30
C ALA A 182 13.82 -0.99 14.60
N TYR A 183 14.41 0.17 14.33
CA TYR A 183 13.82 1.30 13.62
C TYR A 183 14.38 1.49 12.21
N LYS A 184 15.29 0.61 11.76
CA LYS A 184 15.76 0.58 10.38
C LYS A 184 14.65 0.03 9.48
N ILE A 185 13.87 0.92 8.88
CA ILE A 185 12.78 0.60 7.97
C ILE A 185 13.08 1.30 6.65
N VAL A 186 13.78 0.58 5.77
CA VAL A 186 14.31 1.18 4.55
C VAL A 186 13.19 1.40 3.52
N ASP A 187 12.47 0.34 3.10
CA ASP A 187 11.55 0.41 1.96
C ASP A 187 10.35 -0.57 2.04
N PHE A 188 9.97 -1.00 3.24
CA PHE A 188 8.82 -1.88 3.55
C PHE A 188 8.81 -3.26 2.86
N LEU A 189 9.88 -3.63 2.15
CA LEU A 189 10.05 -4.95 1.55
C LEU A 189 10.01 -6.04 2.62
N GLU A 190 10.57 -5.75 3.80
CA GLU A 190 10.49 -6.60 4.97
C GLU A 190 9.42 -6.09 5.96
N PRO A 191 8.79 -6.99 6.75
CA PRO A 191 7.86 -6.58 7.79
C PRO A 191 8.56 -5.72 8.86
N ILE A 192 7.89 -4.67 9.33
CA ILE A 192 8.41 -3.88 10.44
C ILE A 192 8.39 -4.72 11.71
N ARG A 193 9.52 -4.72 12.43
CA ARG A 193 9.63 -5.42 13.72
C ARG A 193 8.66 -4.79 14.74
N PRO A 194 7.80 -5.58 15.40
CA PRO A 194 6.98 -5.07 16.48
C PRO A 194 7.85 -4.55 17.63
N VAL A 195 7.47 -3.42 18.21
CA VAL A 195 8.07 -2.91 19.46
C VAL A 195 6.96 -2.56 20.43
N LYS A 196 7.30 -2.55 21.72
CA LYS A 196 6.38 -2.22 22.82
C LYS A 196 6.44 -0.73 23.16
N GLU A 197 6.23 0.12 22.16
CA GLU A 197 6.18 1.57 22.30
C GLU A 197 5.42 2.22 21.15
N ASP A 198 4.99 3.47 21.35
CA ASP A 198 4.33 4.26 20.32
C ASP A 198 5.27 4.51 19.13
N ARG A 199 4.71 4.56 17.93
CA ARG A 199 5.48 4.80 16.69
C ARG A 199 4.94 5.98 15.90
N THR A 200 5.86 6.77 15.34
CA THR A 200 5.52 7.95 14.53
C THR A 200 6.18 7.81 13.18
N GLY A 201 5.36 7.64 12.15
CA GLY A 201 5.78 7.59 10.77
C GLY A 201 5.46 8.90 10.07
N VAL A 202 6.46 9.49 9.39
CA VAL A 202 6.28 10.71 8.59
C VAL A 202 6.42 10.35 7.13
N PHE A 203 5.40 10.63 6.33
CA PHE A 203 5.34 10.37 4.90
C PHE A 203 5.36 11.71 4.17
N TRP A 204 6.43 11.97 3.44
CA TRP A 204 6.75 13.30 2.95
C TRP A 204 6.89 13.33 1.43
N ASP A 205 6.00 14.05 0.76
CA ASP A 205 6.14 14.34 -0.66
C ASP A 205 7.12 15.50 -0.86
N ALA A 206 8.38 15.20 -1.20
CA ALA A 206 9.41 16.23 -1.36
C ALA A 206 9.40 16.92 -2.73
N GLU A 207 8.59 16.43 -3.68
CA GLU A 207 8.40 17.09 -4.96
C GLU A 207 7.47 18.30 -4.81
N ASP A 208 6.35 18.10 -4.10
CA ASP A 208 5.41 19.19 -3.82
C ASP A 208 5.87 20.04 -2.62
N PHE A 209 6.60 19.44 -1.66
CA PHE A 209 7.06 20.10 -0.43
C PHE A 209 8.56 19.87 -0.19
N PRO A 210 9.46 20.50 -0.96
CA PRO A 210 10.89 20.28 -0.79
C PRO A 210 11.39 20.77 0.57
N PHE A 211 12.40 20.09 1.14
CA PHE A 211 13.07 20.61 2.33
C PHE A 211 13.83 21.91 2.00
N PRO A 212 14.00 22.82 2.98
CA PRO A 212 14.76 24.05 2.81
C PRO A 212 16.15 23.81 2.21
N PRO A 213 16.59 24.66 1.28
CA PRO A 213 17.94 24.59 0.74
C PRO A 213 18.96 24.69 1.87
N PHE A 214 20.10 24.01 1.71
CA PHE A 214 21.25 24.04 2.64
C PHE A 214 21.09 23.38 4.01
N SER A 215 19.93 22.83 4.37
CA SER A 215 19.79 22.00 5.58
C SER A 215 20.37 20.59 5.38
N THR A 216 21.08 20.09 6.38
CA THR A 216 21.52 18.68 6.43
C THR A 216 20.37 17.76 6.87
N PRO A 217 20.39 16.46 6.52
CA PRO A 217 19.39 15.50 7.01
C PRO A 217 19.28 15.47 8.55
N ASP A 218 20.40 15.59 9.27
CA ASP A 218 20.41 15.63 10.73
C ASP A 218 19.71 16.89 11.28
N GLU A 219 19.92 18.05 10.67
CA GLU A 219 19.23 19.30 11.05
C GLU A 219 17.73 19.22 10.75
N ILE A 220 17.34 18.66 9.61
CA ILE A 220 15.94 18.45 9.24
C ILE A 220 15.28 17.51 10.25
N TYR A 221 15.93 16.38 10.55
CA TYR A 221 15.44 15.42 11.54
C TYR A 221 15.28 16.08 12.91
N GLY A 222 16.30 16.77 13.40
CA GLY A 222 16.27 17.44 14.70
C GLY A 222 15.16 18.51 14.80
N LYS A 223 14.88 19.23 13.70
CA LYS A 223 13.75 20.18 13.63
C LYS A 223 12.40 19.46 13.70
N ILE A 224 12.23 18.37 12.94
CA ILE A 224 11.00 17.56 12.95
C ILE A 224 10.79 16.92 14.33
N GLU A 225 11.81 16.27 14.88
CA GLU A 225 11.78 15.65 16.22
C GLU A 225 11.43 16.69 17.29
N SER A 226 12.07 17.86 17.26
CA SER A 226 11.77 18.95 18.20
C SER A 226 10.32 19.44 18.07
N ALA A 227 9.82 19.56 16.84
CA ALA A 227 8.44 19.96 16.59
C ALA A 227 7.44 18.91 17.11
N LEU A 228 7.72 17.62 16.91
CA LEU A 228 6.89 16.54 17.42
C LEU A 228 6.93 16.46 18.95
N LEU A 229 8.11 16.63 19.56
CA LEU A 229 8.27 16.64 21.02
C LEU A 229 7.46 17.76 21.68
N LYS A 230 7.44 18.96 21.10
CA LYS A 230 6.59 20.09 21.55
C LYS A 230 5.11 19.73 21.59
N ARG A 231 4.67 18.78 20.74
CA ARG A 231 3.29 18.27 20.63
C ARG A 231 3.05 16.97 21.39
N ARG A 232 3.98 16.60 22.29
CA ARG A 232 3.91 15.42 23.17
C ARG A 232 4.09 14.06 22.47
N TYR A 233 4.55 14.05 21.22
CA TYR A 233 5.11 12.82 20.63
C TYR A 233 6.49 12.59 21.23
N THR A 234 6.63 11.56 22.06
CA THR A 234 7.86 11.31 22.83
C THR A 234 8.76 10.27 22.17
N ASN A 235 8.27 9.62 21.13
CA ASN A 235 8.94 8.59 20.38
C ASN A 235 9.71 9.16 19.17
N LYS A 236 10.78 8.47 18.78
CA LYS A 236 11.61 8.89 17.65
C LYS A 236 10.89 8.64 16.32
N PRO A 237 10.69 9.66 15.47
CA PRO A 237 10.04 9.48 14.18
C PRO A 237 10.92 8.67 13.22
N SER A 238 10.27 7.97 12.30
CA SER A 238 10.86 7.47 11.04
C SER A 238 10.26 8.25 9.88
N ILE A 239 11.09 8.73 8.96
CA ILE A 239 10.68 9.69 7.94
C ILE A 239 10.96 9.10 6.56
N TRP A 240 9.92 8.91 5.73
CA TRP A 240 10.06 8.50 4.33
C TRP A 240 9.77 9.68 3.42
N VAL A 241 10.71 9.97 2.55
CA VAL A 241 10.72 11.12 1.66
C VAL A 241 10.65 10.62 0.23
N TYR A 242 9.59 10.97 -0.48
CA TYR A 242 9.29 10.46 -1.81
C TYR A 242 9.66 11.49 -2.87
N LEU A 243 10.40 11.04 -3.89
CA LEU A 243 10.94 11.86 -4.98
C LEU A 243 10.70 11.16 -6.32
N ASP A 244 10.61 11.90 -7.41
CA ASP A 244 10.48 11.30 -8.73
C ASP A 244 11.78 10.57 -9.15
N ASP A 245 11.65 9.49 -9.91
CA ASP A 245 12.77 8.58 -10.24
C ASP A 245 13.91 9.26 -10.99
N ASP A 246 13.61 10.27 -11.82
CA ASP A 246 14.58 11.06 -12.58
C ASP A 246 15.36 12.07 -11.71
N LYS A 247 14.85 12.32 -10.49
CA LYS A 247 15.49 13.16 -9.48
C LYS A 247 16.25 12.35 -8.43
N LYS A 248 16.33 11.02 -8.61
CA LYS A 248 17.23 10.14 -7.86
C LYS A 248 18.69 10.53 -8.15
N GLY A 249 19.22 11.44 -7.34
CA GLY A 249 20.57 12.01 -7.49
C GLY A 249 20.60 13.51 -7.75
N THR A 250 19.48 14.21 -7.93
CA THR A 250 19.47 15.68 -8.07
C THR A 250 19.30 16.40 -6.73
N TRP A 251 18.79 15.71 -5.70
CA TRP A 251 18.89 16.16 -4.31
C TRP A 251 20.32 15.91 -3.79
N ARG A 252 21.22 16.84 -4.13
CA ARG A 252 22.68 16.77 -3.92
C ARG A 252 23.29 15.43 -4.36
N GLY A 253 23.46 15.31 -5.67
CA GLY A 253 24.22 14.23 -6.30
C GLY A 253 25.54 13.94 -5.60
N ASP A 254 25.83 12.65 -5.52
CA ASP A 254 27.13 12.01 -5.29
C ASP A 254 27.92 12.37 -4.01
N VAL A 255 27.60 13.46 -3.32
CA VAL A 255 28.30 13.96 -2.13
C VAL A 255 27.68 13.42 -0.83
N LEU A 256 26.40 13.04 -0.87
CA LEU A 256 25.72 12.40 0.26
C LEU A 256 25.57 10.89 0.09
N ILE A 257 25.69 10.36 -1.14
CA ILE A 257 25.62 8.91 -1.48
C ILE A 257 26.93 8.19 -1.09
N GLY A 258 27.40 8.40 0.14
CA GLY A 258 28.39 7.52 0.75
C GLY A 258 27.65 6.43 1.51
N ASP A 259 28.04 5.17 1.31
CA ASP A 259 27.40 3.90 1.72
C ASP A 259 26.89 3.75 3.17
N LYS A 260 26.95 4.77 4.04
CA LYS A 260 26.76 4.64 5.49
C LYS A 260 26.02 5.78 6.21
N LYS A 261 25.50 6.84 5.54
CA LYS A 261 25.04 8.05 6.27
C LYS A 261 23.55 8.36 6.33
N TRP A 262 22.68 7.82 5.48
CA TRP A 262 21.27 8.28 5.44
C TRP A 262 20.39 7.73 6.56
N TRP A 263 20.74 6.57 7.12
CA TRP A 263 20.03 5.98 8.26
C TRP A 263 20.37 6.64 9.59
N ALA A 264 21.50 7.37 9.70
CA ALA A 264 21.91 7.99 10.97
C ALA A 264 20.84 8.95 11.52
N SER A 265 20.09 9.59 10.62
CA SER A 265 18.99 10.51 10.93
C SER A 265 17.59 9.89 10.74
N ARG A 266 17.43 8.59 10.45
CA ARG A 266 16.13 7.93 10.21
C ARG A 266 15.27 8.61 9.10
N ILE A 267 15.93 9.26 8.14
CA ILE A 267 15.32 9.82 6.94
C ILE A 267 15.64 8.90 5.75
N TYR A 268 14.60 8.36 5.14
CA TYR A 268 14.68 7.39 4.04
C TYR A 268 14.17 8.04 2.77
N PHE A 269 15.07 8.24 1.80
CA PHE A 269 14.69 8.75 0.49
C PHE A 269 14.28 7.58 -0.40
N LEU A 270 13.01 7.58 -0.82
CA LEU A 270 12.39 6.52 -1.60
C LEU A 270 12.04 7.00 -3.00
N PRO A 271 12.17 6.12 -4.00
CA PRO A 271 11.60 6.38 -5.32
C PRO A 271 10.07 6.46 -5.20
N GLY A 272 9.50 7.58 -5.59
CA GLY A 272 8.07 7.79 -5.77
C GLY A 272 7.57 7.17 -7.08
N GLY A 273 8.45 6.80 -8.01
CA GLY A 273 8.08 6.39 -9.36
C GLY A 273 8.27 7.52 -10.36
N GLY A 274 7.71 7.34 -11.55
CA GLY A 274 7.97 8.23 -12.69
C GLY A 274 7.09 9.48 -12.77
N ASP A 275 6.03 9.60 -11.95
CA ASP A 275 5.12 10.75 -11.97
C ASP A 275 4.36 10.93 -10.64
N LYS A 276 3.60 12.04 -10.54
CA LYS A 276 2.79 12.39 -9.36
C LYS A 276 1.80 11.28 -8.97
N ALA A 277 1.18 10.59 -9.93
CA ALA A 277 0.22 9.53 -9.62
C ALA A 277 0.92 8.27 -9.08
N ALA A 278 2.05 7.88 -9.67
CA ALA A 278 2.89 6.79 -9.16
C ALA A 278 3.37 7.09 -7.74
N ARG A 279 3.78 8.34 -7.47
CA ARG A 279 4.22 8.79 -6.14
C ARG A 279 3.12 8.69 -5.11
N ARG A 280 1.90 9.08 -5.45
CA ARG A 280 0.72 8.90 -4.59
C ARG A 280 0.45 7.45 -4.26
N ILE A 281 0.45 6.57 -5.27
CA ILE A 281 0.22 5.13 -5.09
C ILE A 281 1.29 4.56 -4.16
N ARG A 282 2.57 4.89 -4.43
CA ARG A 282 3.69 4.43 -3.62
C ARG A 282 3.57 4.86 -2.17
N MET A 283 3.29 6.15 -1.93
CA MET A 283 3.07 6.69 -0.59
C MET A 283 1.90 6.03 0.14
N ALA A 284 0.78 5.80 -0.56
CA ALA A 284 -0.39 5.15 0.02
C ALA A 284 -0.11 3.69 0.41
N ASN A 285 0.59 2.94 -0.46
CA ASN A 285 0.97 1.56 -0.18
C ASN A 285 1.91 1.44 1.02
N ASP A 286 2.91 2.33 1.11
CA ASP A 286 3.85 2.34 2.24
C ASP A 286 3.15 2.76 3.54
N LEU A 287 2.18 3.68 3.49
CA LEU A 287 1.31 3.99 4.63
C LEU A 287 0.46 2.78 5.07
N LEU A 288 -0.11 2.03 4.12
CA LEU A 288 -0.87 0.82 4.43
C LEU A 288 0.00 -0.25 5.08
N PHE A 289 1.23 -0.48 4.59
CA PHE A 289 2.17 -1.40 5.21
C PHE A 289 2.63 -0.93 6.60
N TRP A 290 2.87 0.38 6.77
CA TRP A 290 3.17 0.95 8.07
C TRP A 290 2.08 0.64 9.10
N ILE A 291 0.82 0.84 8.73
CA ILE A 291 -0.32 0.52 9.58
C ILE A 291 -0.37 -0.98 9.87
N LYS A 292 -0.17 -1.82 8.85
CA LYS A 292 -0.23 -3.29 8.96
C LYS A 292 0.75 -3.84 9.99
N ASP A 293 1.94 -3.28 10.02
CA ASP A 293 3.04 -3.82 10.82
C ASP A 293 3.20 -3.09 12.17
N SER A 294 2.84 -1.80 12.24
CA SER A 294 2.99 -1.00 13.46
C SER A 294 1.80 -1.11 14.40
N CYS A 295 0.67 -1.64 13.93
CA CYS A 295 -0.58 -1.75 14.67
C CYS A 295 -1.00 -3.22 14.90
N PRO A 296 -0.31 -4.00 15.76
CA PRO A 296 -0.86 -5.27 16.16
C PRO A 296 -2.11 -5.05 17.02
N TYR A 297 -3.23 -5.70 16.68
CA TYR A 297 -4.55 -5.59 17.34
C TYR A 297 -4.54 -5.78 18.87
N THR A 298 -3.47 -6.32 19.43
CA THR A 298 -3.29 -6.55 20.87
C THR A 298 -2.41 -5.50 21.55
N SER A 299 -1.98 -4.47 20.83
CA SER A 299 -1.07 -3.44 21.32
C SER A 299 -1.82 -2.34 22.05
N THR A 300 -1.36 -1.98 23.24
CA THR A 300 -1.78 -0.76 23.95
C THR A 300 -1.09 0.50 23.38
N PHE A 301 -0.18 0.34 22.42
CA PHE A 301 0.63 1.41 21.84
C PHE A 301 -0.01 1.96 20.58
N GLN A 302 0.11 3.27 20.39
CA GLN A 302 -0.48 3.99 19.27
C GLN A 302 0.51 4.12 18.11
N SER A 303 0.00 4.01 16.89
CA SER A 303 0.72 4.38 15.68
C SER A 303 0.20 5.72 15.17
N TYR A 304 1.09 6.70 15.11
CA TYR A 304 0.86 8.01 14.51
C TYR A 304 1.45 8.04 13.11
N SER A 305 0.67 8.53 12.16
CA SER A 305 1.09 8.75 10.79
C SER A 305 0.89 10.23 10.46
N ILE A 306 1.94 10.89 9.99
CA ILE A 306 1.91 12.30 9.58
C ILE A 306 2.18 12.35 8.09
N LEU A 307 1.22 12.85 7.33
CA LEU A 307 1.25 12.86 5.88
C LEU A 307 1.46 14.29 5.39
N PHE A 308 2.65 14.61 4.89
CA PHE A 308 2.97 15.88 4.24
C PHE A 308 2.73 15.75 2.75
N SER A 309 1.52 16.06 2.30
CA SER A 309 1.13 15.91 0.89
C SER A 309 -0.19 16.63 0.57
N ASP A 310 -0.27 17.32 -0.58
CA ASP A 310 -1.54 17.84 -1.12
C ASP A 310 -2.25 16.82 -2.01
N GLN A 311 -1.57 15.74 -2.37
CA GLN A 311 -2.01 14.78 -3.37
C GLN A 311 -3.32 14.06 -3.01
N PHE A 312 -3.69 14.12 -1.73
CA PHE A 312 -4.82 13.43 -1.13
C PHE A 312 -6.01 14.37 -0.83
N LYS A 313 -5.83 15.70 -0.93
CA LYS A 313 -6.78 16.71 -0.43
C LYS A 313 -8.11 16.73 -1.18
N ASP A 314 -8.07 16.55 -2.50
CA ASP A 314 -9.24 16.67 -3.38
C ASP A 314 -9.54 15.36 -4.12
N ASP A 315 -8.92 14.27 -3.68
CA ASP A 315 -9.12 12.94 -4.23
C ASP A 315 -10.06 12.16 -3.33
N ALA A 316 -11.33 12.04 -3.76
CA ALA A 316 -12.36 11.39 -2.96
C ALA A 316 -12.02 9.93 -2.62
N GLU A 317 -11.27 9.25 -3.49
CA GLU A 317 -10.94 7.83 -3.37
C GLU A 317 -9.92 7.62 -2.25
N TYR A 318 -8.84 8.41 -2.30
CA TYR A 318 -7.81 8.35 -1.27
C TYR A 318 -8.25 9.00 0.04
N ALA A 319 -9.10 10.03 0.01
CA ALA A 319 -9.70 10.57 1.22
C ALA A 319 -10.55 9.52 1.95
N GLU A 320 -11.30 8.70 1.22
CA GLU A 320 -12.06 7.60 1.82
C GLU A 320 -11.15 6.52 2.39
N LEU A 321 -10.08 6.14 1.67
CA LEU A 321 -9.07 5.22 2.19
C LEU A 321 -8.49 5.72 3.52
N LEU A 322 -7.99 6.96 3.56
CA LEU A 322 -7.37 7.52 4.76
C LEU A 322 -8.37 7.65 5.91
N ASN A 323 -9.63 8.00 5.63
CA ASN A 323 -10.68 8.02 6.65
C ASN A 323 -11.01 6.63 7.19
N SER A 324 -11.11 5.61 6.33
CA SER A 324 -11.38 4.23 6.78
C SER A 324 -10.27 3.69 7.67
N LEU A 325 -9.01 4.05 7.39
CA LEU A 325 -7.87 3.74 8.24
C LEU A 325 -7.91 4.50 9.57
N ALA A 326 -8.29 5.78 9.56
CA ALA A 326 -8.39 6.61 10.76
C ALA A 326 -9.54 6.20 11.70
N LEU A 327 -10.53 5.44 11.20
CA LEU A 327 -11.57 4.83 12.04
C LEU A 327 -11.06 3.64 12.85
N THR A 328 -9.86 3.11 12.56
CA THR A 328 -9.24 2.09 13.40
C THR A 328 -8.68 2.75 14.67
N GLU A 329 -9.12 2.33 15.86
CA GLU A 329 -8.78 2.98 17.14
C GLU A 329 -7.26 3.07 17.44
N ALA A 330 -6.45 2.30 16.71
CA ALA A 330 -5.02 2.20 16.92
C ALA A 330 -4.17 2.87 15.81
N CYS A 331 -4.81 3.59 14.87
CA CYS A 331 -4.13 4.43 13.89
C CYS A 331 -4.64 5.89 13.93
N ASN A 332 -3.73 6.85 14.13
CA ASN A 332 -4.05 8.26 14.03
C ASN A 332 -3.33 8.86 12.81
N ILE A 333 -4.06 9.47 11.88
CA ILE A 333 -3.50 10.09 10.67
C ILE A 333 -3.68 11.61 10.75
N LEU A 334 -2.55 12.33 10.80
CA LEU A 334 -2.49 13.78 10.68
C LEU A 334 -2.13 14.16 9.24
N SER A 335 -3.10 14.72 8.51
CA SER A 335 -2.88 15.23 7.16
C SER A 335 -2.36 16.65 7.23
N VAL A 336 -1.17 16.89 6.69
CA VAL A 336 -0.51 18.19 6.61
C VAL A 336 -0.47 18.59 5.14
N ILE A 337 -1.18 19.66 4.81
CA ILE A 337 -1.18 20.27 3.48
C ILE A 337 -0.52 21.63 3.62
N PRO A 338 0.79 21.75 3.33
CA PRO A 338 1.47 23.04 3.37
C PRO A 338 0.80 24.03 2.41
N THR A 339 0.34 25.18 2.92
CA THR A 339 -0.14 26.30 2.09
C THR A 339 1.04 27.02 1.48
N GLN A 340 0.87 27.59 0.27
CA GLN A 340 1.93 28.33 -0.44
C GLN A 340 2.61 29.38 0.44
N ASP A 341 1.87 30.05 1.34
CA ASP A 341 2.40 31.08 2.24
C ASP A 341 3.44 30.57 3.26
N ILE A 342 3.38 29.28 3.66
CA ILE A 342 4.33 28.68 4.63
C ILE A 342 5.56 28.07 3.93
N ILE A 343 5.46 27.82 2.61
CA ILE A 343 6.54 27.23 1.79
C ILE A 343 7.51 28.32 1.28
N ILE A 344 7.13 29.60 1.30
CA ILE A 344 7.85 30.65 0.59
C ILE A 344 9.21 31.02 1.23
N GLU A 345 9.44 30.83 2.53
CA GLU A 345 10.77 31.03 3.15
C GLU A 345 11.09 30.08 4.33
N PRO A 346 11.24 28.76 4.10
CA PRO A 346 11.60 27.80 5.16
C PRO A 346 13.01 28.05 5.75
N GLU A 347 13.84 28.86 5.10
CA GLU A 347 15.15 29.30 5.59
C GLU A 347 15.05 30.40 6.66
N SER A 348 14.00 31.23 6.61
CA SER A 348 13.80 32.40 7.48
C SER A 348 12.94 32.09 8.71
N ASP A 349 12.23 30.97 8.71
CA ASP A 349 11.28 30.61 9.77
C ASP A 349 11.90 29.64 10.79
N PRO A 350 12.18 30.10 12.03
CA PRO A 350 12.70 29.24 13.10
C PRO A 350 11.70 28.19 13.57
N GLU A 351 10.42 28.32 13.22
CA GLU A 351 9.36 27.40 13.60
C GLU A 351 9.10 26.30 12.56
N TRP A 352 9.82 26.27 11.43
CA TRP A 352 9.71 25.18 10.44
C TRP A 352 10.28 23.84 10.98
N PRO A 353 9.61 22.68 10.76
CA PRO A 353 8.29 22.49 10.13
C PRO A 353 7.14 22.48 11.14
N GLY A 354 7.34 22.94 12.37
CA GLY A 354 6.32 22.99 13.42
C GLY A 354 5.02 23.66 12.98
N LEU A 355 5.08 24.81 12.31
CA LEU A 355 3.86 25.49 11.82
C LEU A 355 3.06 24.64 10.82
N LEU A 356 3.74 23.82 10.01
CA LEU A 356 3.07 22.90 9.08
C LEU A 356 2.27 21.86 9.86
N ILE A 357 2.84 21.33 10.95
CA ILE A 357 2.18 20.33 11.79
C ILE A 357 0.97 20.96 12.51
N ASP A 358 1.06 22.22 12.95
CA ASP A 358 -0.07 22.93 13.59
C ASP A 358 -1.22 23.21 12.62
N GLY A 359 -0.91 23.45 11.35
CA GLY A 359 -1.90 23.59 10.28
C GLY A 359 -2.50 22.26 9.82
N GLY A 360 -2.04 21.13 10.37
CA GLY A 360 -2.52 19.80 10.01
C GLY A 360 -3.95 19.52 10.49
N SER A 361 -4.64 18.65 9.77
CA SER A 361 -6.00 18.19 10.10
C SER A 361 -6.01 16.70 10.42
N TRP A 362 -6.60 16.32 11.55
CA TRP A 362 -6.78 14.92 11.92
C TRP A 362 -7.91 14.29 11.11
N LEU A 363 -7.64 13.13 10.51
CA LEU A 363 -8.66 12.37 9.80
C LEU A 363 -9.47 11.50 10.78
N GLY A 364 -10.73 11.20 10.44
CA GLY A 364 -11.60 10.29 11.22
C GLY A 364 -12.13 10.82 12.55
N ARG A 365 -11.79 12.04 12.98
CA ARG A 365 -12.37 12.68 14.18
C ARG A 365 -13.50 13.63 13.77
N TRP A 366 -14.70 13.37 14.30
CA TRP A 366 -15.82 14.29 14.20
C TRP A 366 -15.68 15.32 15.33
N ASP A 367 -15.68 16.60 14.99
CA ASP A 367 -15.69 17.71 15.97
C ASP A 367 -16.98 17.77 16.79
#